data_AF-A0A2G3JYI4-F1
#
_entry.id   AF-A0A2G3JYI4-F1
#
_cell.length_a   1.000
_cell.length_b   1.000
_cell.length_c   1.000
_cell.angle_alpha   90.00
_cell.angle_beta   90.00
_cell.angle_gamma   90.00
#
_symmetry.space_group_name_H-M   'P 1'
#
loop_
_entity.id
_entity.type
_entity.pdbx_description
1 polymer ?
#
loop_
_entity_poly.entity_id
_entity_poly.type
_entity_poly.pdbx_seq_one_letter_code
_entity_poly.pdbx_strand_id
1 'polypeptide(L)'
;QSQPTAKRLMQLPGVGPLIATAIIASVGDATQFKNGRQMSASIGITPAQHSSGGKSRLLGISKRGDAYLRTLLIHGARSAMRAAKHKTDKLSRWITGLGERRHANVAVAALANKTIRIAWAMMQNQTEYQPDFNLG
;
A
#
# COMPACT_ATOMS: atom_id res chain seq x y z
N GLN A 1 -16.89 18.22 1.34
CA GLN A 1 -17.63 17.22 0.53
C GLN A 1 -16.80 15.94 0.48
N SER A 2 -17.37 14.78 0.83
CA SER A 2 -16.66 13.49 0.78
C SER A 2 -16.43 13.11 -0.68
N GLN A 3 -15.20 13.22 -1.17
CA GLN A 3 -14.86 12.86 -2.55
C GLN A 3 -15.18 11.35 -2.76
N PRO A 4 -15.87 10.96 -3.85
CA PRO A 4 -16.20 9.55 -4.13
C PRO A 4 -14.99 8.61 -4.05
N THR A 5 -13.83 9.10 -4.46
CA THR A 5 -12.54 8.40 -4.36
C THR A 5 -12.16 8.08 -2.91
N ALA A 6 -12.37 9.00 -1.96
CA ALA A 6 -12.06 8.77 -0.55
C ALA A 6 -12.92 7.64 0.03
N LYS A 7 -14.21 7.58 -0.33
CA LYS A 7 -15.11 6.50 0.08
C LYS A 7 -14.65 5.14 -0.45
N ARG A 8 -14.26 5.06 -1.72
CA ARG A 8 -13.70 3.83 -2.32
C ARG A 8 -12.42 3.42 -1.61
N LEU A 9 -11.47 4.34 -1.41
CA LEU A 9 -10.20 4.03 -0.76
C LEU A 9 -10.37 3.52 0.68
N MET A 10 -11.37 4.00 1.43
CA MET A 10 -11.66 3.51 2.78
C MET A 10 -12.16 2.05 2.84
N GLN A 11 -12.51 1.43 1.70
CA GLN A 11 -12.81 0.00 1.66
C GLN A 11 -11.54 -0.86 1.81
N LEU A 12 -10.34 -0.29 1.56
CA LEU A 12 -9.08 -1.00 1.72
C LEU A 12 -8.83 -1.32 3.20
N PRO A 13 -8.42 -2.56 3.53
CA PRO A 13 -8.07 -2.93 4.88
C PRO A 13 -6.97 -2.02 5.45
N GLY A 14 -7.25 -1.39 6.59
CA GLY A 14 -6.32 -0.49 7.26
C GLY A 14 -6.31 0.93 6.71
N VAL A 15 -7.18 1.29 5.76
CA VAL A 15 -7.32 2.65 5.25
C VAL A 15 -8.55 3.32 5.86
N GLY A 16 -8.31 4.26 6.78
CA GLY A 16 -9.36 5.14 7.32
C GLY A 16 -9.37 6.52 6.63
N PRO A 17 -10.23 7.45 7.09
CA PRO A 17 -10.36 8.78 6.49
C PRO A 17 -9.02 9.53 6.34
N LEU A 18 -8.16 9.49 7.36
CA LEU A 18 -6.84 10.14 7.34
C LEU A 18 -5.92 9.59 6.24
N ILE A 19 -5.88 8.26 6.08
CA ILE A 19 -5.04 7.63 5.05
C ILE A 19 -5.63 7.91 3.67
N ALA A 20 -6.95 7.82 3.52
CA ALA A 20 -7.63 8.06 2.25
C ALA A 20 -7.41 9.50 1.75
N THR A 21 -7.58 10.49 2.63
CA THR A 21 -7.35 11.90 2.26
C THR A 21 -5.87 12.19 2.03
N ALA A 22 -4.96 11.62 2.81
CA ALA A 22 -3.52 11.77 2.60
C ALA A 22 -3.07 11.16 1.26
N ILE A 23 -3.61 10.00 0.86
CA ILE A 23 -3.35 9.42 -0.47
C ILE A 23 -3.83 10.38 -1.55
N ILE A 24 -5.07 10.86 -1.48
CA ILE A 24 -5.63 11.77 -2.49
C ILE A 24 -4.82 13.06 -2.57
N ALA A 25 -4.45 13.65 -1.44
CA ALA A 25 -3.66 14.87 -1.39
C ALA A 25 -2.25 14.69 -1.96
N SER A 26 -1.60 13.54 -1.67
CA SER A 26 -0.24 13.26 -2.15
C SER A 26 -0.19 12.88 -3.62
N VAL A 27 -1.24 12.28 -4.14
CA VAL A 27 -1.27 11.67 -5.49
C VAL A 27 -1.95 12.60 -6.49
N GLY A 28 -2.98 13.33 -6.08
CA GLY A 28 -3.84 14.06 -7.00
C GLY A 28 -4.52 13.10 -7.98
N ASP A 29 -4.18 13.23 -9.27
CA ASP A 29 -4.65 12.34 -10.32
C ASP A 29 -3.79 11.06 -10.41
N ALA A 30 -4.41 9.88 -10.29
CA ALA A 30 -3.70 8.60 -10.43
C ALA A 30 -3.28 8.28 -11.87
N THR A 31 -3.89 8.91 -12.87
CA THR A 31 -3.61 8.64 -14.30
C THR A 31 -2.23 9.12 -14.74
N GLN A 32 -1.61 10.02 -13.98
CA GLN A 32 -0.22 10.44 -14.23
C GLN A 32 0.81 9.33 -14.00
N PHE A 33 0.42 8.25 -13.30
CA PHE A 33 1.30 7.11 -13.02
C PHE A 33 1.02 5.98 -14.01
N LYS A 34 2.07 5.49 -14.67
CA LYS A 34 2.04 4.35 -15.61
C LYS A 34 1.53 3.06 -14.98
N ASN A 35 1.78 2.86 -13.68
CA ASN A 35 1.31 1.70 -12.93
C ASN A 35 1.40 1.95 -11.41
N GLY A 36 0.78 1.06 -10.62
CA GLY A 36 0.79 1.15 -9.16
C GLY A 36 2.17 1.02 -8.52
N ARG A 37 3.17 0.43 -9.22
CA ARG A 37 4.55 0.43 -8.74
C ARG A 37 5.17 1.83 -8.82
N GLN A 38 4.87 2.60 -9.87
CA GLN A 38 5.34 3.98 -10.01
C GLN A 38 4.71 4.88 -8.93
N MET A 39 3.40 4.74 -8.67
CA MET A 39 2.73 5.47 -7.59
C MET A 39 3.28 5.10 -6.20
N SER A 40 3.55 3.81 -5.97
CA SER A 40 4.17 3.36 -4.71
C SER A 40 5.57 3.95 -4.51
N ALA A 41 6.35 4.05 -5.59
CA ALA A 41 7.68 4.63 -5.56
C ALA A 41 7.67 6.14 -5.31
N SER A 42 6.71 6.88 -5.89
CA SER A 42 6.58 8.34 -5.65
C SER A 42 6.17 8.65 -4.21
N ILE A 43 5.29 7.84 -3.61
CA ILE A 43 4.89 7.95 -2.20
C ILE A 43 6.03 7.57 -1.24
N GLY A 44 6.95 6.69 -1.68
CA GLY A 44 8.07 6.25 -0.85
C GLY A 44 7.83 4.99 -0.04
N ILE A 45 6.82 4.20 -0.38
CA ILE A 45 6.50 2.94 0.34
C ILE A 45 7.18 1.71 -0.29
N THR A 46 7.99 1.90 -1.33
CA THR A 46 8.82 0.84 -1.92
C THR A 46 10.14 0.67 -1.18
N PRO A 47 10.75 -0.53 -1.19
CA PRO A 47 12.14 -0.72 -0.78
C PRO A 47 13.05 0.25 -1.55
N ALA A 48 14.03 0.85 -0.88
CA ALA A 48 15.08 1.61 -1.54
C ALA A 48 15.98 0.65 -2.33
N GLN A 49 16.26 0.97 -3.59
CA GLN A 49 17.24 0.25 -4.38
C GLN A 49 18.57 1.01 -4.32
N HIS A 50 19.63 0.32 -3.88
CA HIS A 50 21.00 0.79 -4.03
C HIS A 50 21.72 -0.15 -4.99
N SER A 51 22.21 0.41 -6.09
CA SER A 51 23.08 -0.28 -7.04
C SER A 51 24.45 0.40 -7.01
N SER A 52 25.48 -0.29 -6.55
CA SER A 52 26.88 0.10 -6.76
C SER A 52 27.61 -1.05 -7.47
N GLY A 53 28.39 -0.73 -8.50
CA GLY A 53 29.23 -1.70 -9.22
C GLY A 53 28.49 -2.92 -9.81
N GLY A 54 27.28 -2.75 -10.34
CA GLY A 54 26.54 -3.82 -11.03
C GLY A 54 25.75 -4.79 -10.14
N LYS A 55 25.84 -4.66 -8.80
CA LYS A 55 25.02 -5.46 -7.86
C LYS A 55 23.84 -4.63 -7.36
N SER A 56 22.62 -5.03 -7.72
CA SER A 56 21.39 -4.42 -7.19
C SER A 56 21.06 -5.02 -5.83
N ARG A 57 21.03 -4.19 -4.77
CA ARG A 57 20.58 -4.60 -3.43
C ARG A 57 19.34 -3.80 -3.04
N LEU A 58 18.30 -4.51 -2.62
CA LEU A 58 17.14 -3.89 -1.98
C LEU A 58 17.49 -3.61 -0.51
N LEU A 59 17.34 -2.36 -0.09
CA LEU A 59 17.47 -1.89 1.29
C LEU A 59 16.08 -1.81 1.96
N GLY A 60 16.04 -1.20 3.15
CA GLY A 60 14.78 -0.86 3.83
C GLY A 60 13.90 0.08 3.01
N ILE A 61 12.72 0.42 3.54
CA ILE A 61 11.76 1.32 2.87
C ILE A 61 12.46 2.64 2.50
N SER A 62 12.25 3.09 1.27
CA SER A 62 12.74 4.38 0.79
C SER A 62 12.34 5.51 1.74
N LYS A 63 13.27 6.43 2.01
CA LYS A 63 13.00 7.70 2.72
C LYS A 63 12.61 8.84 1.78
N ARG A 64 12.56 8.58 0.47
CA ARG A 64 12.08 9.54 -0.54
C ARG A 64 10.55 9.51 -0.53
N GLY A 65 9.88 10.66 -0.54
CA GLY A 65 8.42 10.79 -0.43
C GLY A 65 7.96 11.30 0.93
N ASP A 66 6.66 11.33 1.15
CA ASP A 66 6.04 11.93 2.34
C ASP A 66 6.19 11.01 3.57
N ALA A 67 6.90 11.51 4.60
CA ALA A 67 7.10 10.79 5.85
C ALA A 67 5.82 10.59 6.67
N TYR A 68 4.90 11.56 6.64
CA TYR A 68 3.61 11.49 7.30
C TYR A 68 2.72 10.44 6.64
N LEU A 69 2.54 10.49 5.32
CA LEU A 69 1.76 9.49 4.59
C LEU A 69 2.33 8.07 4.79
N ARG A 70 3.65 7.91 4.72
CA ARG A 70 4.29 6.62 4.98
C ARG A 70 4.03 6.11 6.39
N THR A 71 4.08 6.99 7.39
CA THR A 71 3.78 6.62 8.78
C THR A 71 2.34 6.14 8.89
N LEU A 72 1.39 6.89 8.33
CA LEU A 72 -0.03 6.51 8.31
C LEU A 72 -0.25 5.15 7.63
N LEU A 73 0.37 4.91 6.48
CA LEU A 73 0.28 3.63 5.76
C LEU A 73 0.83 2.45 6.56
N ILE A 74 1.94 2.64 7.28
CA ILE A 74 2.53 1.59 8.11
C ILE A 74 1.62 1.27 9.31
N HIS A 75 1.03 2.27 9.95
CA HIS A 75 0.06 2.04 11.03
C HIS A 75 -1.21 1.36 10.53
N GLY A 76 -1.74 1.81 9.39
CA GLY A 76 -2.89 1.20 8.73
C GLY A 76 -2.65 -0.27 8.39
N ALA A 77 -1.51 -0.57 7.74
CA ALA A 77 -1.12 -1.94 7.41
C ALA A 77 -0.91 -2.81 8.67
N ARG A 78 -0.34 -2.26 9.75
CA ARG A 78 -0.19 -3.00 11.02
C ARG A 78 -1.55 -3.36 11.62
N SER A 79 -2.51 -2.45 11.58
CA SER A 79 -3.89 -2.71 12.01
C SER A 79 -4.58 -3.78 11.15
N ALA A 80 -4.49 -3.63 9.83
CA ALA A 80 -5.04 -4.59 8.88
C ALA A 80 -4.45 -6.00 9.04
N MET A 81 -3.13 -6.11 9.25
CA MET A 81 -2.47 -7.40 9.48
C MET A 81 -2.94 -8.06 10.79
N ARG A 82 -3.24 -7.29 11.84
CA ARG A 82 -3.82 -7.84 13.08
C ARG A 82 -5.23 -8.38 12.82
N ALA A 83 -6.05 -7.64 12.09
CA ALA A 83 -7.41 -8.06 11.74
C ALA A 83 -7.45 -9.25 10.75
N ALA A 84 -6.43 -9.41 9.91
CA ALA A 84 -6.33 -10.47 8.91
C ALA A 84 -6.32 -11.89 9.50
N LYS A 85 -5.91 -12.05 10.76
CA LYS A 85 -5.90 -13.35 11.46
C LYS A 85 -7.26 -14.02 11.56
N HIS A 86 -8.34 -13.24 11.46
CA HIS A 86 -9.72 -13.72 11.57
C HIS A 86 -10.47 -13.70 10.23
N LYS A 87 -9.74 -13.61 9.11
CA LYS A 87 -10.33 -13.46 7.77
C LYS A 87 -9.77 -14.50 6.80
N THR A 88 -10.58 -14.90 5.83
CA THR A 88 -10.26 -15.95 4.85
C THR A 88 -10.05 -15.42 3.43
N ASP A 89 -10.24 -14.11 3.19
CA ASP A 89 -9.99 -13.49 1.89
C ASP A 89 -8.53 -13.64 1.46
N LYS A 90 -8.27 -13.55 0.14
CA LYS A 90 -6.93 -13.78 -0.41
C LYS A 90 -5.87 -12.83 0.15
N LEU A 91 -6.19 -11.55 0.38
CA LEU A 91 -5.24 -10.59 0.93
C LEU A 91 -4.86 -10.97 2.37
N SER A 92 -5.86 -11.32 3.18
CA SER A 92 -5.68 -11.76 4.57
C SER A 92 -4.85 -13.03 4.67
N ARG A 93 -5.14 -14.04 3.85
CA ARG A 93 -4.31 -15.28 3.78
C ARG A 93 -2.88 -15.00 3.35
N TRP A 94 -2.70 -14.15 2.35
CA TRP A 94 -1.38 -13.76 1.85
C TRP A 94 -0.54 -13.07 2.94
N ILE A 95 -1.12 -12.11 3.66
CA ILE A 95 -0.35 -11.38 4.68
C ILE A 95 -0.07 -12.23 5.92
N THR A 96 -1.02 -13.07 6.34
CA THR A 96 -0.82 -14.02 7.44
C THR A 96 0.34 -14.98 7.13
N GLY A 97 0.31 -15.63 5.97
CA GLY A 97 1.40 -16.53 5.55
C GLY A 97 2.74 -15.80 5.28
N LEU A 98 2.72 -14.51 4.93
CA LEU A 98 3.95 -13.71 4.87
C LEU A 98 4.50 -13.42 6.28
N GLY A 99 3.64 -13.10 7.23
CA GLY A 99 4.00 -12.84 8.62
C GLY A 99 4.57 -14.05 9.36
N GLU A 100 4.21 -15.27 8.94
CA GLU A 100 4.78 -16.51 9.46
C GLU A 100 6.22 -16.75 8.98
N ARG A 101 6.57 -16.29 7.77
CA ARG A 101 7.87 -16.57 7.11
C ARG A 101 8.86 -15.43 7.17
N ARG A 102 8.43 -14.24 7.59
CA ARG A 102 9.23 -13.00 7.58
C ARG A 102 8.95 -12.20 8.84
N HIS A 103 9.91 -11.38 9.24
CA HIS A 103 9.76 -10.47 10.38
C HIS A 103 8.52 -9.57 10.21
N ALA A 104 7.79 -9.31 11.30
CA ALA A 104 6.52 -8.58 11.28
C ALA A 104 6.60 -7.22 10.57
N ASN A 105 7.66 -6.45 10.78
CA ASN A 105 7.84 -5.16 10.10
C ASN A 105 8.03 -5.30 8.57
N VAL A 106 8.60 -6.41 8.09
CA VAL A 106 8.72 -6.70 6.65
C VAL A 106 7.35 -7.01 6.07
N ALA A 107 6.54 -7.81 6.77
CA ALA A 107 5.17 -8.11 6.36
C ALA A 107 4.30 -6.83 6.33
N VAL A 108 4.36 -6.00 7.38
CA VAL A 108 3.64 -4.72 7.43
C VAL A 108 4.04 -3.79 6.29
N ALA A 109 5.35 -3.65 6.02
CA ALA A 109 5.84 -2.83 4.91
C ALA A 109 5.35 -3.35 3.55
N ALA A 110 5.38 -4.68 3.36
CA ALA A 110 4.88 -5.32 2.15
C ALA A 110 3.37 -5.10 1.96
N LEU A 111 2.58 -5.18 3.05
CA LEU A 111 1.16 -4.90 3.01
C LEU A 111 0.90 -3.42 2.66
N ALA A 112 1.59 -2.48 3.29
CA ALA A 112 1.46 -1.05 2.98
C ALA A 112 1.74 -0.76 1.50
N ASN A 113 2.80 -1.36 0.94
CA ASN A 113 3.11 -1.26 -0.48
C ASN A 113 1.99 -1.87 -1.35
N LYS A 114 1.49 -3.07 -1.01
CA LYS A 114 0.38 -3.70 -1.73
C LYS A 114 -0.90 -2.86 -1.67
N THR A 115 -1.21 -2.24 -0.54
CA THR A 115 -2.35 -1.32 -0.37
C THR A 115 -2.26 -0.15 -1.34
N ILE A 116 -1.09 0.47 -1.52
CA ILE A 116 -0.92 1.56 -2.50
C ILE A 116 -1.08 1.08 -3.94
N ARG A 117 -0.59 -0.11 -4.27
CA ARG A 117 -0.78 -0.70 -5.61
C ARG A 117 -2.27 -0.95 -5.90
N ILE A 118 -3.04 -1.38 -4.91
CA ILE A 118 -4.50 -1.55 -5.03
C ILE A 118 -5.19 -0.19 -5.13
N ALA A 119 -4.81 0.77 -4.28
CA ALA A 119 -5.34 2.13 -4.32
C ALA A 119 -5.17 2.77 -5.70
N TRP A 120 -4.00 2.61 -6.32
CA TRP A 120 -3.77 3.06 -7.69
C TRP A 120 -4.76 2.45 -8.69
N ALA A 121 -4.94 1.13 -8.67
CA ALA A 121 -5.87 0.45 -9.58
C ALA A 121 -7.33 0.91 -9.37
N MET A 122 -7.74 1.10 -8.11
CA MET A 122 -9.07 1.60 -7.76
C MET A 122 -9.28 3.05 -8.22
N MET A 123 -8.26 3.91 -8.07
CA MET A 123 -8.33 5.30 -8.51
C MET A 123 -8.35 5.40 -10.05
N GLN A 124 -7.50 4.63 -10.73
CA GLN A 124 -7.38 4.61 -12.19
C GLN A 124 -8.66 4.11 -12.87
N ASN A 125 -9.25 3.03 -12.36
CA ASN A 125 -10.40 2.38 -12.98
C ASN A 125 -11.73 2.82 -12.36
N GLN A 126 -11.70 3.68 -11.34
CA GLN A 126 -12.87 4.10 -10.57
C GLN A 126 -13.66 2.92 -9.97
N THR A 127 -12.98 1.80 -9.69
CA THR A 127 -13.59 0.57 -9.18
C THR A 127 -13.58 0.51 -7.64
N GLU A 128 -14.45 -0.34 -7.12
CA GLU A 128 -14.49 -0.69 -5.70
C GLU A 128 -13.42 -1.72 -5.32
N TYR A 129 -13.13 -1.85 -4.03
CA TYR A 129 -12.18 -2.83 -3.52
C TYR A 129 -12.77 -4.25 -3.63
N GLN A 130 -12.00 -5.14 -4.24
CA GLN A 130 -12.34 -6.56 -4.36
C GLN A 130 -11.33 -7.42 -3.58
N PRO A 131 -11.72 -8.04 -2.45
CA PRO A 131 -10.81 -8.80 -1.58
C PRO A 131 -10.11 -9.99 -2.25
N ASP A 132 -10.73 -10.55 -3.30
CA ASP A 132 -10.26 -11.73 -4.01
C ASP A 132 -9.53 -11.42 -5.33
N PHE A 133 -9.31 -10.14 -5.64
CA PHE A 133 -8.66 -9.73 -6.87
C PHE A 133 -7.13 -9.76 -6.73
N ASN A 134 -6.46 -10.43 -7.67
CA ASN A 134 -5.00 -10.55 -7.69
C ASN A 134 -4.38 -9.36 -8.43
N LEU A 135 -3.61 -8.52 -7.72
CA LEU A 135 -2.63 -7.64 -8.36
C LEU A 135 -1.26 -8.32 -8.28
N GLY A 136 -0.79 -8.86 -9.41
CA GLY A 136 0.60 -9.31 -9.59
C GLY A 136 1.55 -8.14 -9.41
#